data_AF-A0A7U7DI82-F1
#
_entry.id   AF-A0A7U7DI82-F1
#
_cell.length_a   1.000
_cell.length_b   1.000
_cell.length_c   1.000
_cell.angle_alpha   90.00
_cell.angle_beta   90.00
_cell.angle_gamma   90.00
#
_symmetry.space_group_name_H-M   'P 1'
#
loop_
_entity.id
_entity.type
_entity.pdbx_description
1 polymer ?
#
loop_
_entity_poly.entity_id
_entity_poly.type
_entity_poly.pdbx_seq_one_letter_code
_entity_poly.pdbx_strand_id
1 'polypeptide(L)'
;MQLAHKRRGWPATALLLVSLTCALPAFAAPVCTPHYPTPATLAAMFDMARSTQQALDAVDGAQVVLLARGGQDLSRYGLKHSHLAFALREDDGTWRVKHLLNHCKSDNSALYHEGLSNFIGESALTADLRVGVPAPALQQQLRTLLQDPATLAHALHEARYSMIAYPFSTDYQNSNQWVLEVLAAALAATHTADATAAPVSDRRSAQAWLKRNGYQPTRLHLDLSKRIGARFFVANAAVTDHPAGERISGNYSVITVESVFDFLQQQQMLQQDQSIPHSVATHGAAP
;
A
#
# COMPACT_ATOMS: atom_id res chain seq x y z
N MET A 1 80.82 -49.32 28.85
CA MET A 1 79.69 -49.03 29.76
C MET A 1 78.51 -48.59 28.91
N GLN A 2 77.37 -49.26 29.11
CA GLN A 2 76.12 -49.10 28.38
C GLN A 2 75.54 -47.68 28.49
N LEU A 3 74.77 -47.25 27.47
CA LEU A 3 73.55 -46.41 27.53
C LEU A 3 73.10 -46.15 26.07
N ALA A 4 72.14 -46.89 25.54
CA ALA A 4 70.69 -46.66 25.62
C ALA A 4 70.14 -45.90 24.39
N HIS A 5 69.40 -46.62 23.54
CA HIS A 5 68.60 -46.09 22.44
C HIS A 5 67.53 -45.11 22.93
N LYS A 6 67.37 -43.98 22.23
CA LYS A 6 66.12 -43.20 22.23
C LYS A 6 65.81 -42.70 20.81
N ARG A 7 64.86 -43.35 20.15
CA ARG A 7 64.07 -42.78 19.04
C ARG A 7 63.13 -41.74 19.63
N ARG A 8 62.88 -40.61 18.95
CA ARG A 8 61.54 -39.98 18.85
C ARG A 8 61.52 -38.73 17.95
N GLY A 9 60.76 -38.84 16.87
CA GLY A 9 59.63 -37.96 16.54
C GLY A 9 59.95 -36.56 16.02
N TRP A 10 59.82 -36.39 14.70
CA TRP A 10 59.57 -35.09 14.08
C TRP A 10 58.26 -34.47 14.60
N PRO A 11 58.22 -33.18 14.99
CA PRO A 11 56.95 -32.50 15.20
C PRO A 11 56.35 -32.09 13.85
N ALA A 12 55.23 -32.74 13.49
CA ALA A 12 54.35 -32.29 12.43
C ALA A 12 53.65 -30.99 12.88
N THR A 13 53.95 -29.89 12.19
CA THR A 13 53.31 -28.60 12.38
C THR A 13 51.87 -28.68 11.86
N ALA A 14 50.89 -28.80 12.75
CA ALA A 14 49.48 -28.74 12.39
C ALA A 14 49.06 -27.28 12.15
N LEU A 15 48.77 -26.93 10.90
CA LEU A 15 48.15 -25.65 10.54
C LEU A 15 46.68 -25.65 11.01
N LEU A 16 46.36 -24.89 12.05
CA LEU A 16 44.99 -24.63 12.46
C LEU A 16 44.42 -23.48 11.61
N LEU A 17 43.61 -23.82 10.61
CA LEU A 17 42.73 -22.88 9.92
C LEU A 17 41.59 -22.50 10.86
N VAL A 18 41.66 -21.31 11.46
CA VAL A 18 40.55 -20.71 12.21
C VAL A 18 39.57 -20.14 11.18
N SER A 19 38.51 -20.88 10.88
CA SER A 19 37.35 -20.39 10.13
C SER A 19 36.55 -19.43 11.00
N LEU A 20 36.77 -18.12 10.81
CA LEU A 20 35.91 -17.07 11.36
C LEU A 20 34.55 -17.13 10.64
N THR A 21 33.62 -17.95 11.13
CA THR A 21 32.21 -17.88 10.74
C THR A 21 31.62 -16.60 11.33
N CYS A 22 31.58 -15.53 10.54
CA CYS A 22 30.75 -14.38 10.82
C CYS A 22 29.28 -14.83 10.79
N ALA A 23 28.73 -15.16 11.95
CA ALA A 23 27.29 -15.33 12.11
C ALA A 23 26.65 -13.96 11.88
N LEU A 24 26.16 -13.71 10.67
CA LEU A 24 25.31 -12.56 10.41
C LEU A 24 24.09 -12.66 11.35
N PRO A 25 23.73 -11.58 12.07
CA PRO A 25 22.54 -11.60 12.89
C PRO A 25 21.34 -11.90 11.98
N ALA A 26 20.70 -13.04 12.19
CA ALA A 26 19.42 -13.34 11.56
C ALA A 26 18.40 -12.34 12.14
N PHE A 27 18.05 -11.31 11.37
CA PHE A 27 16.95 -10.42 11.71
C PHE A 27 15.68 -11.27 11.69
N ALA A 28 15.13 -11.57 12.86
CA ALA A 28 13.84 -12.23 12.96
C ALA A 28 12.79 -11.32 12.32
N ALA A 29 12.05 -11.84 11.34
CA ALA A 29 10.89 -11.15 10.79
C ALA A 29 9.93 -10.79 11.94
N PRO A 30 9.20 -9.66 11.87
CA PRO A 30 8.24 -9.28 12.90
C PRO A 30 7.29 -10.46 13.19
N VAL A 31 7.19 -10.85 14.47
CA VAL A 31 6.24 -11.90 14.87
C VAL A 31 4.84 -11.35 14.65
N CYS A 32 4.08 -11.99 13.76
CA CYS A 32 2.71 -11.61 13.53
C CYS A 32 1.82 -12.20 14.63
N THR A 33 1.48 -11.38 15.62
CA THR A 33 0.52 -11.76 16.65
C THR A 33 -0.89 -11.39 16.17
N PRO A 34 -1.82 -12.35 16.11
CA PRO A 34 -3.22 -12.05 15.77
C PRO A 34 -3.81 -11.01 16.72
N HIS A 35 -4.44 -9.98 16.16
CA HIS A 35 -5.26 -9.02 16.90
C HIS A 35 -6.72 -9.30 16.56
N TYR A 36 -7.53 -9.57 17.58
CA TYR A 36 -8.97 -9.80 17.41
C TYR A 36 -9.72 -8.59 17.97
N PRO A 37 -10.53 -7.90 17.15
CA PRO A 37 -11.31 -6.76 17.62
C PRO A 37 -12.32 -7.20 18.68
N THR A 38 -12.65 -6.29 19.61
CA THR A 38 -13.72 -6.53 20.59
C THR A 38 -15.09 -6.64 19.89
N PRO A 39 -16.10 -7.27 20.51
CA PRO A 39 -17.45 -7.31 19.93
C PRO A 39 -18.02 -5.94 19.57
N ALA A 40 -17.75 -4.90 20.38
CA ALA A 40 -18.15 -3.52 20.09
C ALA A 40 -17.43 -2.95 18.86
N THR A 41 -16.14 -3.27 18.70
CA THR A 41 -15.37 -2.86 17.52
C THR A 41 -15.87 -3.56 16.25
N LEU A 42 -16.15 -4.87 16.33
CA LEU A 42 -16.76 -5.62 15.24
C LEU A 42 -18.12 -5.04 14.85
N ALA A 43 -18.96 -4.68 15.82
CA ALA A 43 -20.24 -4.02 15.56
C ALA A 43 -20.05 -2.70 14.79
N ALA A 44 -19.12 -1.84 15.24
CA ALA A 44 -18.83 -0.57 14.56
C ALA A 44 -18.33 -0.78 13.12
N MET A 45 -17.48 -1.79 12.89
CA MET A 45 -17.02 -2.18 11.55
C MET A 45 -18.18 -2.57 10.63
N PHE A 46 -19.12 -3.38 11.12
CA PHE A 46 -20.28 -3.81 10.34
C PHE A 46 -21.30 -2.69 10.14
N ASP A 47 -21.52 -1.82 11.13
CA ASP A 47 -22.40 -0.66 10.98
C ASP A 47 -21.88 0.30 9.92
N MET A 48 -20.59 0.64 9.96
CA MET A 48 -20.00 1.49 8.94
C MET A 48 -19.99 0.82 7.56
N ALA A 49 -19.77 -0.50 7.49
CA ALA A 49 -19.88 -1.25 6.24
C ALA A 49 -21.30 -1.22 5.66
N ARG A 50 -22.32 -1.35 6.50
CA ARG A 50 -23.73 -1.24 6.09
C ARG A 50 -24.06 0.16 5.59
N SER A 51 -23.67 1.21 6.31
CA SER A 51 -23.87 2.60 5.87
C SER A 51 -23.12 2.90 4.58
N THR A 52 -21.91 2.36 4.42
CA THR A 52 -21.14 2.46 3.18
C THR A 52 -21.89 1.78 2.03
N GLN A 53 -22.32 0.53 2.20
CA GLN A 53 -23.09 -0.18 1.18
C GLN A 53 -24.34 0.60 0.77
N GLN A 54 -25.12 1.11 1.73
CA GLN A 54 -26.30 1.93 1.45
C GLN A 54 -25.98 3.18 0.64
N ALA A 55 -24.86 3.85 0.96
CA ALA A 55 -24.41 5.02 0.22
C ALA A 55 -23.96 4.66 -1.21
N LEU A 56 -23.28 3.53 -1.39
CA LEU A 56 -22.84 3.06 -2.72
C LEU A 56 -24.03 2.62 -3.58
N ASP A 57 -24.99 1.89 -3.00
CA ASP A 57 -26.20 1.42 -3.69
C ASP A 57 -27.11 2.58 -4.12
N ALA A 58 -27.01 3.74 -3.46
CA ALA A 58 -27.73 4.95 -3.84
C ALA A 58 -27.10 5.71 -5.02
N VAL A 59 -25.87 5.36 -5.43
CA VAL A 59 -25.21 5.96 -6.60
C VAL A 59 -25.66 5.21 -7.86
N ASP A 60 -26.53 5.85 -8.63
CA ASP A 60 -27.11 5.22 -9.82
C ASP A 60 -26.04 4.81 -10.83
N GLY A 61 -26.11 3.56 -11.30
CA GLY A 61 -25.15 2.98 -12.24
C GLY A 61 -23.73 2.76 -11.71
N ALA A 62 -23.43 2.96 -10.42
CA ALA A 62 -22.10 2.72 -9.88
C ALA A 62 -21.68 1.25 -9.99
N GLN A 63 -20.48 1.03 -10.53
CA GLN A 63 -19.87 -0.29 -10.71
C GLN A 63 -18.52 -0.39 -10.02
N VAL A 64 -17.75 0.70 -10.01
CA VAL A 64 -16.46 0.78 -9.35
C VAL A 64 -16.32 2.14 -8.67
N VAL A 65 -15.99 2.14 -7.38
CA VAL A 65 -15.70 3.36 -6.61
C VAL A 65 -14.34 3.26 -5.93
N LEU A 66 -13.80 4.40 -5.52
CA LEU A 66 -12.60 4.49 -4.69
C LEU A 66 -13.00 4.63 -3.22
N LEU A 67 -12.40 3.81 -2.36
CA LEU A 67 -12.58 3.89 -0.91
C LEU A 67 -11.26 4.25 -0.23
N ALA A 68 -11.31 5.21 0.69
CA ALA A 68 -10.14 5.62 1.46
C ALA A 68 -10.42 5.64 2.97
N ARG A 69 -9.52 5.06 3.76
CA ARG A 69 -9.62 4.99 5.23
C ARG A 69 -8.38 5.56 5.94
N GLY A 70 -8.58 6.00 7.18
CA GLY A 70 -7.51 6.38 8.12
C GLY A 70 -6.98 5.19 8.94
N GLY A 71 -6.26 4.26 8.32
CA GLY A 71 -5.68 3.10 9.03
C GLY A 71 -4.42 3.42 9.85
N GLN A 72 -3.79 4.58 9.61
CA GLN A 72 -2.70 5.13 10.38
C GLN A 72 -2.96 6.62 10.64
N ASP A 73 -2.57 7.11 11.81
CA ASP A 73 -2.61 8.55 12.09
C ASP A 73 -1.50 9.26 11.33
N LEU A 74 -1.89 10.02 10.31
CA LEU A 74 -1.01 10.84 9.48
C LEU A 74 -1.28 12.34 9.68
N SER A 75 -2.02 12.72 10.72
CA SER A 75 -2.42 14.11 11.01
C SER A 75 -1.23 15.06 11.15
N ARG A 76 -0.10 14.59 11.70
CA ARG A 76 1.18 15.32 11.75
C ARG A 76 1.72 15.76 10.39
N TYR A 77 1.23 15.16 9.30
CA TYR A 77 1.58 15.48 7.92
C TYR A 77 0.42 16.18 7.18
N GLY A 78 -0.66 16.51 7.88
CA GLY A 78 -1.86 17.10 7.29
C GLY A 78 -2.72 16.13 6.47
N LEU A 79 -2.48 14.81 6.57
CA LEU A 79 -3.23 13.79 5.83
C LEU A 79 -4.30 13.16 6.71
N LYS A 80 -5.46 12.87 6.11
CA LYS A 80 -6.60 12.25 6.80
C LYS A 80 -6.68 10.75 6.55
N HIS A 81 -6.30 10.32 5.35
CA HIS A 81 -6.42 8.92 4.94
C HIS A 81 -5.03 8.35 4.68
N SER A 82 -4.84 7.08 5.05
CA SER A 82 -3.58 6.39 4.86
C SER A 82 -3.63 5.37 3.73
N HIS A 83 -4.82 4.91 3.36
CA HIS A 83 -4.98 3.72 2.55
C HIS A 83 -6.17 3.80 1.60
N LEU A 84 -5.94 3.47 0.33
CA LEU A 84 -6.87 3.53 -0.79
C LEU A 84 -7.15 2.14 -1.36
N ALA A 85 -8.37 1.94 -1.86
CA ALA A 85 -8.81 0.72 -2.52
C ALA A 85 -9.83 1.01 -3.63
N PHE A 86 -10.05 0.00 -4.48
CA PHE A 86 -11.24 -0.07 -5.34
C PHE A 86 -12.32 -0.90 -4.65
N ALA A 87 -13.57 -0.43 -4.66
CA ALA A 87 -14.72 -1.28 -4.40
C ALA A 87 -15.47 -1.53 -5.70
N LEU A 88 -15.67 -2.80 -6.04
CA LEU A 88 -16.35 -3.29 -7.22
C LEU A 88 -17.71 -3.85 -6.83
N ARG A 89 -18.72 -3.57 -7.65
CA ARG A 89 -20.00 -4.24 -7.57
C ARG A 89 -19.93 -5.54 -8.36
N GLU A 90 -20.09 -6.66 -7.66
CA GLU A 90 -20.15 -7.99 -8.25
C GLU A 90 -21.51 -8.27 -8.90
N ASP A 91 -21.60 -9.36 -9.66
CA ASP A 91 -22.82 -9.73 -10.39
C ASP A 91 -23.99 -10.08 -9.46
N ASP A 92 -23.72 -10.50 -8.22
CA ASP A 92 -24.71 -10.72 -7.16
C ASP A 92 -25.15 -9.43 -6.45
N GLY A 93 -24.62 -8.28 -6.89
CA GLY A 93 -24.89 -6.96 -6.34
C GLY A 93 -24.08 -6.62 -5.08
N THR A 94 -23.24 -7.52 -4.57
CA THR A 94 -22.40 -7.24 -3.40
C THR A 94 -21.19 -6.39 -3.77
N TRP A 95 -20.70 -5.61 -2.81
CA TRP A 95 -19.48 -4.82 -2.97
C TRP A 95 -18.27 -5.58 -2.44
N ARG A 96 -17.26 -5.74 -3.30
CA ARG A 96 -15.97 -6.33 -2.96
C ARG A 96 -14.84 -5.35 -3.15
N VAL A 97 -13.89 -5.38 -2.21
CA VAL A 97 -12.79 -4.42 -2.15
C VAL A 97 -11.51 -5.09 -2.62
N LYS A 98 -10.85 -4.49 -3.61
CA LYS A 98 -9.53 -4.88 -4.11
C LYS A 98 -8.49 -3.83 -3.73
N HIS A 99 -7.44 -4.26 -3.04
CA HIS A 99 -6.40 -3.39 -2.48
C HIS A 99 -5.10 -4.12 -2.19
N LEU A 100 -4.02 -3.35 -2.03
CA LEU A 100 -2.69 -3.86 -1.69
C LEU A 100 -2.42 -3.64 -0.21
N LEU A 101 -2.11 -4.71 0.53
CA LEU A 101 -1.69 -4.63 1.93
C LEU A 101 -0.32 -5.26 2.14
N ASN A 102 0.41 -4.74 3.12
CA ASN A 102 1.61 -5.39 3.65
C ASN A 102 1.29 -6.11 4.96
N HIS A 103 1.38 -7.43 4.94
CA HIS A 103 1.01 -8.26 6.09
C HIS A 103 1.92 -7.95 7.28
N CYS A 104 1.33 -7.68 8.44
CA CYS A 104 2.02 -7.43 9.71
C CYS A 104 3.08 -6.32 9.64
N LYS A 105 2.83 -5.27 8.83
CA LYS A 105 3.75 -4.15 8.60
C LYS A 105 5.12 -4.60 8.04
N SER A 106 5.17 -5.74 7.34
CA SER A 106 6.38 -6.23 6.67
C SER A 106 6.74 -5.40 5.43
N ASP A 107 7.93 -5.65 4.90
CA ASP A 107 8.46 -5.14 3.64
C ASP A 107 7.94 -5.89 2.41
N ASN A 108 6.98 -6.78 2.59
CA ASN A 108 6.33 -7.52 1.51
C ASN A 108 4.83 -7.26 1.48
N SER A 109 4.26 -7.16 0.29
CA SER A 109 2.85 -6.92 0.06
C SER A 109 2.19 -7.98 -0.81
N ALA A 110 0.86 -8.04 -0.72
CA ALA A 110 0.01 -8.84 -1.58
C ALA A 110 -1.26 -8.05 -1.94
N LEU A 111 -1.92 -8.46 -3.02
CA LEU A 111 -3.25 -8.01 -3.35
C LEU A 111 -4.29 -8.84 -2.59
N TYR A 112 -5.30 -8.15 -2.06
CA TYR A 112 -6.38 -8.71 -1.27
C TYR A 112 -7.71 -8.42 -1.97
N HIS A 113 -8.64 -9.37 -1.83
CA HIS A 113 -10.01 -9.27 -2.32
C HIS A 113 -10.97 -9.58 -1.16
N GLU A 114 -11.61 -8.56 -0.61
CA GLU A 114 -12.28 -8.64 0.69
C GLU A 114 -13.67 -7.98 0.70
N GLY A 115 -14.42 -8.10 1.80
CA GLY A 115 -15.64 -7.35 2.02
C GLY A 115 -15.39 -5.95 2.60
N LEU A 116 -16.41 -5.09 2.57
CA LEU A 116 -16.34 -3.72 3.10
C LEU A 116 -15.89 -3.66 4.57
N SER A 117 -16.39 -4.54 5.44
CA SER A 117 -16.03 -4.53 6.87
C SER A 117 -14.56 -4.81 7.11
N ASN A 118 -13.94 -5.73 6.36
CA ASN A 118 -12.50 -5.99 6.42
C ASN A 118 -11.69 -4.78 5.94
N PHE A 119 -12.11 -4.18 4.82
CA PHE A 119 -11.46 -2.98 4.31
C PHE A 119 -11.59 -1.80 5.26
N ILE A 120 -12.73 -1.60 5.91
CA ILE A 120 -12.89 -0.52 6.88
C ILE A 120 -12.02 -0.83 8.11
N GLY A 121 -12.19 -2.01 8.71
CA GLY A 121 -11.43 -2.41 9.89
C GLY A 121 -11.66 -1.46 11.07
N GLU A 122 -10.73 -1.46 12.02
CA GLU A 122 -10.89 -0.69 13.26
C GLU A 122 -10.85 0.84 13.08
N SER A 123 -10.54 1.34 11.87
CA SER A 123 -10.69 2.77 11.58
C SER A 123 -12.13 3.25 11.70
N ALA A 124 -13.13 2.35 11.67
CA ALA A 124 -14.53 2.62 11.95
C ALA A 124 -14.80 3.32 13.30
N LEU A 125 -13.83 3.30 14.22
CA LEU A 125 -13.95 3.96 15.53
C LEU A 125 -13.35 5.37 15.56
N THR A 126 -12.53 5.74 14.58
CA THR A 126 -11.64 6.91 14.71
C THR A 126 -11.56 7.80 13.49
N ALA A 127 -12.01 7.32 12.32
CA ALA A 127 -11.89 8.06 11.07
C ALA A 127 -13.07 7.78 10.15
N ASP A 128 -13.57 8.85 9.52
CA ASP A 128 -14.52 8.74 8.43
C ASP A 128 -13.92 7.99 7.24
N LEU A 129 -14.80 7.41 6.42
CA LEU A 129 -14.44 6.79 5.16
C LEU A 129 -14.70 7.79 4.03
N ARG A 130 -13.71 8.02 3.16
CA ARG A 130 -13.90 8.83 1.94
C ARG A 130 -14.25 7.92 0.78
N VAL A 131 -15.27 8.32 0.03
CA VAL A 131 -15.77 7.62 -1.16
C VAL A 131 -15.63 8.55 -2.36
N GLY A 132 -14.82 8.16 -3.33
CA GLY A 132 -14.72 8.81 -4.62
C GLY A 132 -15.49 8.03 -5.69
N VAL A 133 -16.42 8.67 -6.39
CA VAL A 133 -17.15 8.07 -7.52
C VAL A 133 -16.51 8.55 -8.82
N PRO A 134 -15.82 7.66 -9.57
CA PRO A 134 -15.25 8.02 -10.86
C PRO A 134 -16.32 8.26 -11.93
N ALA A 135 -15.97 8.98 -13.00
CA ALA A 135 -16.85 9.15 -14.15
C ALA A 135 -17.21 7.79 -14.80
N PRO A 136 -18.40 7.63 -15.42
CA PRO A 136 -18.85 6.34 -15.95
C PRO A 136 -17.87 5.67 -16.92
N ALA A 137 -17.23 6.45 -17.80
CA ALA A 137 -16.22 5.94 -18.73
C ALA A 137 -15.00 5.33 -18.00
N LEU A 138 -14.57 5.96 -16.91
CA LEU A 138 -13.48 5.45 -16.08
C LEU A 138 -13.93 4.21 -15.28
N GLN A 139 -15.14 4.20 -14.74
CA GLN A 139 -15.69 3.01 -14.06
C GLN A 139 -15.75 1.80 -14.99
N GLN A 140 -16.14 1.98 -16.25
CA GLN A 140 -16.19 0.91 -17.25
C GLN A 140 -14.78 0.30 -17.49
N GLN A 141 -13.77 1.15 -17.70
CA GLN A 141 -12.40 0.67 -17.90
C GLN A 141 -11.84 0.00 -16.64
N LEU A 142 -12.09 0.58 -15.47
CA LEU A 142 -11.71 -0.01 -14.19
C LEU A 142 -12.37 -1.38 -13.99
N ARG A 143 -13.66 -1.52 -14.31
CA ARG A 143 -14.36 -2.80 -14.21
C ARG A 143 -13.67 -3.86 -15.07
N THR A 144 -13.34 -3.55 -16.33
CA THR A 144 -12.61 -4.48 -17.20
C THR A 144 -11.24 -4.87 -16.66
N LEU A 145 -10.50 -3.93 -16.04
CA LEU A 145 -9.16 -4.21 -15.51
C LEU A 145 -9.16 -4.99 -14.20
N LEU A 146 -10.20 -4.79 -13.38
CA LEU A 146 -10.28 -5.31 -12.03
C LEU A 146 -11.15 -6.55 -11.90
N GLN A 147 -12.03 -6.87 -12.86
CA GLN A 147 -12.74 -8.16 -12.89
C GLN A 147 -11.78 -9.32 -13.15
N ASP A 148 -12.03 -10.47 -12.53
CA ASP A 148 -11.17 -11.64 -12.66
C ASP A 148 -11.10 -12.12 -14.12
N PRO A 149 -9.91 -12.49 -14.63
CA PRO A 149 -8.67 -12.77 -13.88
C PRO A 149 -7.79 -11.54 -13.55
N ALA A 150 -8.23 -10.31 -13.86
CA ALA A 150 -7.56 -9.06 -13.52
C ALA A 150 -6.07 -8.99 -13.91
N THR A 151 -5.69 -9.60 -15.03
CA THR A 151 -4.30 -9.88 -15.42
C THR A 151 -3.40 -8.65 -15.35
N LEU A 152 -3.83 -7.51 -15.90
CA LEU A 152 -3.02 -6.29 -15.86
C LEU A 152 -2.92 -5.71 -14.45
N ALA A 153 -4.01 -5.70 -13.68
CA ALA A 153 -3.99 -5.21 -12.31
C ALA A 153 -3.05 -6.05 -11.42
N HIS A 154 -2.98 -7.37 -11.65
CA HIS A 154 -1.99 -8.25 -11.03
C HIS A 154 -0.56 -7.96 -11.52
N ALA A 155 -0.35 -7.76 -12.82
CA ALA A 155 0.96 -7.45 -13.39
C ALA A 155 1.52 -6.09 -12.92
N LEU A 156 0.66 -5.18 -12.45
CA LEU A 156 1.04 -3.91 -11.85
C LEU A 156 1.44 -4.01 -10.37
N HIS A 157 1.32 -5.16 -9.73
CA HIS A 157 1.73 -5.36 -8.34
C HIS A 157 3.23 -5.62 -8.22
N GLU A 158 3.90 -4.91 -7.32
CA GLU A 158 5.26 -5.18 -6.86
C GLU A 158 5.21 -5.59 -5.38
N ALA A 159 5.76 -6.77 -5.09
CA ALA A 159 5.72 -7.35 -3.76
C ALA A 159 6.58 -6.57 -2.76
N ARG A 160 7.72 -6.03 -3.19
CA ARG A 160 8.61 -5.20 -2.36
C ARG A 160 7.91 -3.92 -1.94
N TYR A 161 7.56 -3.85 -0.66
CA TYR A 161 6.72 -2.81 -0.13
C TYR A 161 7.54 -1.74 0.60
N SER A 162 7.24 -0.48 0.31
CA SER A 162 7.67 0.67 1.10
C SER A 162 6.52 1.64 1.26
N MET A 163 6.14 1.98 2.48
CA MET A 163 5.12 2.99 2.80
C MET A 163 5.42 4.35 2.14
N ILE A 164 6.70 4.63 1.92
CA ILE A 164 7.18 5.89 1.36
C ILE A 164 7.72 5.72 -0.05
N ALA A 165 7.41 4.62 -0.76
CA ALA A 165 7.93 4.34 -2.11
C ALA A 165 7.91 5.56 -3.04
N TYR A 166 8.99 5.74 -3.81
CA TYR A 166 9.10 6.83 -4.75
C TYR A 166 8.13 6.61 -5.94
N PRO A 167 7.28 7.60 -6.28
CA PRO A 167 6.23 7.43 -7.30
C PRO A 167 6.70 7.00 -8.68
N PHE A 168 7.97 7.22 -8.98
CA PHE A 168 8.52 7.01 -10.31
C PHE A 168 9.74 6.09 -10.32
N SER A 169 9.78 5.17 -9.36
CA SER A 169 10.63 3.99 -9.36
C SER A 169 9.75 2.73 -9.36
N THR A 170 10.25 1.67 -9.97
CA THR A 170 9.62 0.34 -9.94
C THR A 170 10.17 -0.56 -8.83
N ASP A 171 11.17 -0.10 -8.06
CA ASP A 171 11.89 -0.93 -7.08
C ASP A 171 11.04 -1.32 -5.87
N TYR A 172 10.11 -0.43 -5.49
CA TYR A 172 9.16 -0.62 -4.40
C TYR A 172 7.77 -0.16 -4.84
N GLN A 173 6.76 -0.52 -4.05
CA GLN A 173 5.40 -0.02 -4.21
C GLN A 173 4.77 0.21 -2.84
N ASN A 174 3.96 1.27 -2.74
CA ASN A 174 3.07 1.47 -1.60
C ASN A 174 1.62 1.12 -1.99
N SER A 175 0.71 1.00 -1.01
CA SER A 175 -0.67 0.56 -1.29
C SER A 175 -1.43 1.49 -2.21
N ASN A 176 -1.20 2.80 -2.09
CA ASN A 176 -1.89 3.81 -2.88
C ASN A 176 -1.35 3.88 -4.31
N GLN A 177 -0.07 3.53 -4.50
CA GLN A 177 0.59 3.50 -5.80
C GLN A 177 0.05 2.39 -6.71
N TRP A 178 -0.30 1.22 -6.17
CA TRP A 178 -0.97 0.19 -6.96
C TRP A 178 -2.31 0.68 -7.52
N VAL A 179 -3.14 1.32 -6.69
CA VAL A 179 -4.39 1.93 -7.12
C VAL A 179 -4.15 3.00 -8.19
N LEU A 180 -3.16 3.88 -7.98
CA LEU A 180 -2.79 4.94 -8.93
C LEU A 180 -2.33 4.38 -10.28
N GLU A 181 -1.54 3.31 -10.29
CA GLU A 181 -1.04 2.70 -11.53
C GLU A 181 -2.16 1.97 -12.29
N VAL A 182 -3.12 1.36 -11.60
CA VAL A 182 -4.35 0.81 -12.22
C VAL A 182 -5.22 1.95 -12.78
N LEU A 183 -5.39 3.05 -12.04
CA LEU A 183 -6.09 4.25 -12.52
C LEU A 183 -5.41 4.82 -13.78
N ALA A 184 -4.08 4.84 -13.82
CA ALA A 184 -3.33 5.29 -15.00
C ALA A 184 -3.64 4.41 -16.22
N ALA A 185 -3.71 3.09 -16.05
CA ALA A 185 -4.08 2.18 -17.13
C ALA A 185 -5.52 2.41 -17.63
N ALA A 186 -6.46 2.57 -16.70
CA ALA A 186 -7.86 2.82 -17.02
C ALA A 186 -8.06 4.17 -17.72
N LEU A 187 -7.43 5.23 -17.20
CA LEU A 187 -7.45 6.57 -17.80
C LEU A 187 -6.77 6.58 -19.17
N ALA A 188 -5.65 5.89 -19.35
CA ALA A 188 -5.04 5.76 -20.67
C ALA A 188 -6.03 5.17 -21.68
N ALA A 189 -6.78 4.14 -21.28
CA ALA A 189 -7.79 3.49 -22.12
C ALA A 189 -9.02 4.38 -22.42
N THR A 190 -9.39 5.33 -21.54
CA THR A 190 -10.46 6.29 -21.85
C THR A 190 -10.06 7.32 -22.90
N HIS A 191 -8.76 7.67 -22.98
CA HIS A 191 -8.23 8.65 -23.94
C HIS A 191 -7.89 8.05 -25.31
N THR A 192 -7.70 6.73 -25.41
CA THR A 192 -7.29 6.04 -26.66
C THR A 192 -8.33 6.04 -27.77
N ALA A 193 -9.52 6.63 -27.58
CA ALA A 193 -10.44 6.88 -28.69
C ALA A 193 -9.88 7.88 -29.73
N ASP A 194 -8.85 8.69 -29.37
CA ASP A 194 -8.35 9.81 -30.21
C ASP A 194 -6.83 9.81 -30.52
N ALA A 195 -5.98 8.89 -30.04
CA ALA A 195 -4.53 9.01 -30.33
C ALA A 195 -3.65 7.73 -30.23
N THR A 196 -2.55 7.77 -30.99
CA THR A 196 -1.41 6.83 -31.16
C THR A 196 -0.57 6.53 -29.91
N ALA A 197 -1.11 6.73 -28.71
CA ALA A 197 -0.37 6.50 -27.47
C ALA A 197 -0.21 4.99 -27.20
N ALA A 198 1.01 4.57 -26.87
CA ALA A 198 1.24 3.19 -26.45
C ALA A 198 0.41 2.86 -25.19
N PRO A 199 -0.22 1.68 -25.12
CA PRO A 199 -1.02 1.28 -23.98
C PRO A 199 -0.16 1.16 -22.72
N VAL A 200 -0.79 1.36 -21.55
CA VAL A 200 -0.17 1.01 -20.28
C VAL A 200 -0.23 -0.51 -20.12
N SER A 201 0.93 -1.16 -20.09
CA SER A 201 1.06 -2.62 -20.03
C SER A 201 1.84 -3.13 -18.81
N ASP A 202 2.53 -2.23 -18.11
CA ASP A 202 3.38 -2.54 -16.96
C ASP A 202 3.55 -1.31 -16.05
N ARG A 203 4.23 -1.48 -14.91
CA ARG A 203 4.46 -0.37 -13.96
C ARG A 203 5.25 0.78 -14.59
N ARG A 204 6.21 0.49 -15.46
CA ARG A 204 7.07 1.51 -16.09
C ARG A 204 6.26 2.41 -17.02
N SER A 205 5.40 1.82 -17.86
CA SER A 205 4.50 2.53 -18.76
C SER A 205 3.42 3.29 -18.00
N ALA A 206 2.89 2.75 -16.90
CA ALA A 206 1.96 3.44 -16.00
C ALA A 206 2.60 4.70 -15.39
N GLN A 207 3.79 4.58 -14.82
CA GLN A 207 4.54 5.70 -14.24
C GLN A 207 4.93 6.76 -15.28
N ALA A 208 5.31 6.33 -16.49
CA ALA A 208 5.60 7.24 -17.58
C ALA A 208 4.35 7.99 -18.05
N TRP A 209 3.19 7.32 -18.09
CA TRP A 209 1.91 7.94 -18.38
C TRP A 209 1.54 8.97 -17.30
N LEU A 210 1.67 8.62 -16.02
CA LEU A 210 1.41 9.52 -14.89
C LEU A 210 2.26 10.79 -14.96
N LYS A 211 3.56 10.67 -15.27
CA LYS A 211 4.45 11.83 -15.49
C LYS A 211 3.95 12.74 -16.60
N ARG A 212 3.60 12.16 -17.77
CA ARG A 212 3.14 12.94 -18.93
C ARG A 212 1.80 13.63 -18.68
N ASN A 213 0.94 13.03 -17.86
CA ASN A 213 -0.39 13.56 -17.53
C ASN A 213 -0.38 14.42 -16.25
N GLY A 214 0.79 14.76 -15.72
CA GLY A 214 0.94 15.77 -14.68
C GLY A 214 0.57 15.30 -13.28
N TYR A 215 0.66 14.01 -12.97
CA TYR A 215 0.52 13.53 -11.59
C TYR A 215 1.56 14.16 -10.67
N GLN A 216 1.11 14.75 -9.56
CA GLN A 216 1.95 15.37 -8.54
C GLN A 216 1.86 14.58 -7.22
N PRO A 217 2.96 14.00 -6.74
CA PRO A 217 2.97 13.32 -5.45
C PRO A 217 2.97 14.32 -4.28
N THR A 218 2.50 13.87 -3.12
CA THR A 218 2.65 14.66 -1.88
C THR A 218 4.11 14.74 -1.48
N ARG A 219 4.56 15.92 -1.05
CA ARG A 219 5.88 16.14 -0.45
C ARG A 219 5.78 16.05 1.06
N LEU A 220 6.43 15.03 1.64
CA LEU A 220 6.45 14.81 3.09
C LEU A 220 7.85 15.05 3.64
N HIS A 221 7.95 15.87 4.69
CA HIS A 221 9.19 16.00 5.44
C HIS A 221 9.30 14.87 6.47
N LEU A 222 10.32 14.02 6.33
CA LEU A 222 10.55 12.86 7.20
C LEU A 222 11.91 12.96 7.88
N ASP A 223 11.90 13.15 9.20
CA ASP A 223 13.09 13.08 10.05
C ASP A 223 13.60 11.63 10.19
N LEU A 224 14.22 11.10 9.13
CA LEU A 224 14.81 9.76 9.13
C LEU A 224 16.22 9.75 9.76
N SER A 225 16.87 10.91 9.89
CA SER A 225 18.17 11.07 10.57
C SER A 225 18.12 10.66 12.05
N LYS A 226 16.99 10.86 12.73
CA LYS A 226 16.76 10.40 14.11
C LYS A 226 16.59 8.89 14.24
N ARG A 227 16.50 8.15 13.12
CA ARG A 227 16.24 6.70 13.09
C ARG A 227 17.49 5.85 12.85
N ILE A 228 18.65 6.46 12.57
CA ILE A 228 19.93 5.73 12.39
C ILE A 228 20.46 5.19 13.73
N GLY A 229 20.05 5.76 14.88
CA GLY A 229 20.46 5.33 16.23
C GLY A 229 19.43 4.51 17.02
N ALA A 230 18.16 4.50 16.59
CA ALA A 230 17.13 3.66 17.19
C ALA A 230 17.03 2.37 16.37
N ARG A 231 16.93 1.20 17.02
CA ARG A 231 16.83 -0.13 16.38
C ARG A 231 15.51 -0.36 15.61
N PHE A 232 15.05 0.64 14.88
CA PHE A 232 13.85 0.64 14.06
C PHE A 232 14.20 1.07 12.64
N PHE A 233 14.94 0.21 11.92
CA PHE A 233 14.69 0.12 10.49
C PHE A 233 13.24 -0.35 10.36
N VAL A 234 12.34 0.59 10.07
CA VAL A 234 10.95 0.28 9.78
C VAL A 234 11.01 -0.53 8.50
N ALA A 235 10.81 -1.85 8.59
CA ALA A 235 11.06 -2.79 7.49
C ALA A 235 10.41 -2.30 6.18
N ASN A 236 9.26 -1.67 6.31
CA ASN A 236 8.47 -1.12 5.21
C ASN A 236 8.70 0.38 4.92
N ALA A 237 9.88 0.96 5.17
CA ALA A 237 10.18 2.36 4.82
C ALA A 237 11.55 2.52 4.15
N ALA A 238 11.71 1.88 2.99
CA ALA A 238 12.88 2.05 2.14
C ALA A 238 12.92 3.45 1.51
N VAL A 239 14.12 4.04 1.44
CA VAL A 239 14.37 5.33 0.79
C VAL A 239 15.29 5.23 -0.42
N THR A 240 15.81 4.04 -0.71
CA THR A 240 16.90 3.80 -1.67
C THR A 240 16.50 4.09 -3.11
N ASP A 241 15.21 4.05 -3.41
CA ASP A 241 14.59 4.37 -4.69
C ASP A 241 14.31 5.87 -4.90
N HIS A 242 14.52 6.70 -3.88
CA HIS A 242 14.38 8.15 -4.00
C HIS A 242 15.62 8.83 -4.60
N PRO A 243 15.42 9.93 -5.35
CA PRO A 243 16.50 10.80 -5.79
C PRO A 243 17.38 11.24 -4.62
N ALA A 244 18.69 11.37 -4.87
CA ALA A 244 19.65 11.77 -3.84
C ALA A 244 19.27 13.09 -3.13
N GLY A 245 18.71 14.05 -3.87
CA GLY A 245 18.24 15.32 -3.29
C GLY A 245 17.10 15.17 -2.27
N GLU A 246 16.19 14.22 -2.47
CA GLU A 246 15.11 13.92 -1.50
C GLU A 246 15.68 13.27 -0.25
N ARG A 247 16.60 12.32 -0.42
CA ARG A 247 17.28 11.65 0.69
C ARG A 247 18.13 12.59 1.55
N ILE A 248 18.77 13.59 0.93
CA ILE A 248 19.60 14.59 1.63
C ILE A 248 18.72 15.63 2.33
N SER A 249 17.67 16.13 1.66
CA SER A 249 16.80 17.16 2.22
C SER A 249 15.81 16.64 3.26
N GLY A 250 15.53 15.33 3.27
CA GLY A 250 14.48 14.73 4.09
C GLY A 250 13.07 14.99 3.54
N ASN A 251 12.94 15.59 2.36
CA ASN A 251 11.66 15.83 1.70
C ASN A 251 11.39 14.77 0.65
N TYR A 252 10.51 13.82 0.97
CA TYR A 252 10.22 12.66 0.16
C TYR A 252 8.94 12.89 -0.65
N SER A 253 8.99 12.58 -1.94
CA SER A 253 7.80 12.48 -2.79
C SER A 253 7.13 11.13 -2.56
N VAL A 254 5.87 11.13 -2.12
CA VAL A 254 5.13 9.90 -1.77
C VAL A 254 3.72 9.94 -2.36
N ILE A 255 3.22 8.78 -2.81
CA ILE A 255 1.82 8.61 -3.20
C ILE A 255 0.96 8.50 -1.94
N THR A 256 0.06 9.47 -1.76
CA THR A 256 -0.94 9.52 -0.69
C THR A 256 -2.34 9.39 -1.28
N VAL A 257 -3.34 9.11 -0.44
CA VAL A 257 -4.74 9.16 -0.88
C VAL A 257 -5.06 10.52 -1.48
N GLU A 258 -4.68 11.59 -0.79
CA GLU A 258 -4.94 12.97 -1.17
C GLU A 258 -4.37 13.26 -2.56
N SER A 259 -3.12 12.89 -2.85
CA SER A 259 -2.52 13.09 -4.18
C SER A 259 -3.24 12.34 -5.31
N VAL A 260 -3.84 11.18 -5.03
CA VAL A 260 -4.59 10.41 -6.03
C VAL A 260 -5.93 11.08 -6.32
N PHE A 261 -6.63 11.56 -5.29
CA PHE A 261 -7.89 12.28 -5.46
C PHE A 261 -7.68 13.63 -6.17
N ASP A 262 -6.65 14.39 -5.79
CA ASP A 262 -6.28 15.64 -6.46
C ASP A 262 -6.02 15.42 -7.95
N PHE A 263 -5.32 14.32 -8.28
CA PHE A 263 -5.08 13.94 -9.66
C PHE A 263 -6.39 13.62 -10.41
N LEU A 264 -7.30 12.83 -9.83
CA LEU A 264 -8.58 12.52 -10.48
C LEU A 264 -9.46 13.76 -10.66
N GLN A 265 -9.43 14.69 -9.72
CA GLN A 265 -10.10 15.97 -9.84
C GLN A 265 -9.48 16.81 -10.98
N GLN A 266 -8.15 16.87 -11.07
CA GLN A 266 -7.43 17.53 -12.16
C GLN A 266 -7.78 16.93 -13.54
N GLN A 267 -7.90 15.61 -13.62
CA GLN A 267 -8.31 14.90 -14.84
C GLN A 267 -9.82 15.03 -15.13
N GLN A 268 -10.60 15.68 -14.25
CA GLN A 268 -12.07 15.79 -14.34
C GLN A 268 -12.78 14.43 -14.36
N MET A 269 -12.21 13.45 -13.66
CA MET A 269 -12.66 12.05 -13.65
C MET A 269 -13.29 11.63 -12.32
N LEU A 270 -13.42 12.56 -11.37
CA LEU A 270 -14.10 12.37 -10.09
C LEU A 270 -15.45 13.11 -10.12
N GLN A 271 -16.57 12.38 -10.13
CA GLN A 271 -17.92 12.96 -10.18
C GLN A 271 -18.47 13.30 -8.80
N GLN A 272 -18.17 12.47 -7.80
CA GLN A 272 -18.59 12.69 -6.42
C GLN A 272 -17.44 12.35 -5.49
N ASP A 273 -17.38 13.08 -4.39
CA ASP A 273 -16.42 12.88 -3.31
C ASP A 273 -17.15 13.14 -1.99
N GLN A 274 -17.39 12.08 -1.23
CA GLN A 274 -18.23 12.14 -0.04
C GLN A 274 -17.57 11.43 1.14
N SER A 275 -17.92 11.87 2.34
CA SER A 275 -17.48 11.28 3.59
C SER A 275 -18.61 10.44 4.18
N ILE A 276 -18.33 9.20 4.56
CA ILE A 276 -19.20 8.38 5.40
C ILE A 276 -18.71 8.52 6.83
N PRO A 277 -19.50 9.11 7.73
CA PRO A 277 -19.06 9.37 9.09
C PRO A 277 -18.84 8.06 9.84
N HIS A 278 -17.80 8.03 10.67
CA HIS A 278 -17.59 6.94 11.61
C HIS A 278 -18.57 7.03 12.78
N SER A 279 -18.91 5.87 13.35
CA SER A 279 -19.76 5.83 14.54
C SER A 279 -18.97 6.27 15.76
N VAL A 280 -19.32 7.43 16.32
CA VAL A 280 -18.87 7.79 17.67
C VAL A 280 -19.71 6.98 18.64
N ALA A 281 -19.13 5.95 19.27
CA ALA A 281 -19.84 5.18 20.27
C ALA A 281 -20.31 6.10 21.39
N THR A 282 -21.61 6.45 21.43
CA THR A 282 -22.22 7.09 22.58
C THR A 282 -22.16 6.11 23.74
N HIS A 283 -21.17 6.28 24.62
CA HIS A 283 -21.15 5.56 25.88
C HIS A 283 -22.36 6.02 26.69
N GLY A 284 -23.41 5.19 26.78
CA GLY A 284 -24.47 5.38 27.78
C GLY A 284 -25.94 5.36 27.33
N ALA A 285 -26.30 4.75 26.21
CA ALA A 285 -27.70 4.35 26.00
C ALA A 285 -27.82 2.82 26.12
N ALA A 286 -28.22 2.37 27.32
CA ALA A 286 -28.82 1.06 27.47
C ALA A 286 -30.17 1.04 26.71
N PRO A 287 -30.64 -0.15 26.27
CA PRO A 287 -31.89 -0.29 25.51
C PRO A 287 -33.11 0.29 26.22
#